data_AF-A0A6I9NU30-F1
#
_entry.id   AF-A0A6I9NU30-F1
#
_cell.length_a   1.000
_cell.length_b   1.000
_cell.length_c   1.000
_cell.angle_alpha   90.00
_cell.angle_beta   90.00
_cell.angle_gamma   90.00
#
_symmetry.space_group_name_H-M   'P 1'
#
loop_
_entity.id
_entity.type
_entity.pdbx_description
1 polymer ?
#
loop_
_entity_poly.entity_id
_entity_poly.type
_entity_poly.pdbx_seq_one_letter_code
_entity_poly.pdbx_strand_id
1 'polypeptide(L)'
;MLSELEHSFTELQSSAPSLSQLPPHFTDRLEMTQNSFRAKEPILALRRALLSLGPQSRSKELVGECWLQSARVARKAGHHQTAFNALLNAENTHLAELVTEKAKWLWSKGDVHEALIVLQKGVTQCFPDDQPLTDPRSLQTKSRAMLLVGRFMEETANFESNAIMKAYKDVTNLLPEWEDGNFYLAKYYDKVMPMVTDNKLEKQGNLIRYIVTYFGKALQFGNQYIYQAMPRMLSLWLDFGAKVCECEKAGRADRQMRQELGKINAAVSEHCDNLAPYQFLTAFSQLISRVCHSSDEVFTVLMTIVAKVFLKYPQQAMWLMTAVSK
;
A
#
# COMPACT_ATOMS: atom_id res chain seq x y z
N MET A 1 -27.92 12.77 7.82
CA MET A 1 -28.40 13.08 9.19
C MET A 1 -29.90 12.86 9.31
N LEU A 2 -30.78 13.72 8.77
CA LEU A 2 -32.23 13.57 8.95
C LEU A 2 -32.79 12.22 8.44
N SER A 3 -32.31 11.75 7.30
CA SER A 3 -32.65 10.42 6.80
C SER A 3 -32.17 9.26 7.69
N GLU A 4 -31.05 9.43 8.41
CA GLU A 4 -30.56 8.38 9.32
C GLU A 4 -31.44 8.31 10.57
N LEU A 5 -31.90 9.46 11.06
CA LEU A 5 -32.93 9.54 12.09
C LEU A 5 -34.21 8.86 11.64
N GLU A 6 -34.73 9.23 10.47
CA GLU A 6 -35.97 8.67 9.93
C GLU A 6 -35.90 7.15 9.82
N HIS A 7 -34.81 6.60 9.26
CA HIS A 7 -34.61 5.15 9.19
C HIS A 7 -34.57 4.49 10.58
N SER A 8 -33.79 5.03 11.52
CA SER A 8 -33.73 4.47 12.88
C SER A 8 -35.07 4.57 13.61
N PHE A 9 -35.85 5.63 13.41
CA PHE A 9 -37.19 5.76 13.97
C PHE A 9 -38.19 4.77 13.34
N THR A 10 -38.13 4.55 12.02
CA THR A 10 -38.97 3.53 11.37
C THR A 10 -38.65 2.12 11.87
N GLU A 11 -37.38 1.80 12.12
CA GLU A 11 -36.99 0.50 12.70
C GLU A 11 -37.43 0.35 14.15
N LEU A 12 -37.37 1.42 14.96
CA LEU A 12 -37.90 1.41 16.33
C LEU A 12 -39.42 1.23 16.38
N GLN A 13 -40.15 1.71 15.37
CA GLN A 13 -41.60 1.55 15.26
C GLN A 13 -42.00 0.15 14.76
N SER A 14 -41.19 -0.50 13.93
CA SER A 14 -41.41 -1.88 13.54
C SER A 14 -41.04 -2.83 14.68
N SER A 15 -41.96 -3.71 15.08
CA SER A 15 -41.86 -4.59 16.26
C SER A 15 -40.78 -5.70 16.19
N ALA A 16 -39.76 -5.57 15.34
CA ALA A 16 -38.61 -6.44 15.27
C ALA A 16 -37.32 -5.58 15.32
N PRO A 17 -36.48 -5.70 16.37
CA PRO A 17 -35.32 -4.83 16.55
C PRO A 17 -34.18 -5.26 15.61
N SER A 18 -34.20 -4.79 14.36
CA SER A 18 -33.08 -4.95 13.41
C SER A 18 -31.92 -3.99 13.66
N LEU A 19 -32.03 -3.06 14.63
CA LEU A 19 -30.95 -2.17 15.09
C LEU A 19 -29.67 -2.88 15.57
N SER A 20 -29.69 -4.21 15.66
CA SER A 20 -28.51 -5.04 15.88
C SER A 20 -27.49 -5.00 14.73
N GLN A 21 -27.88 -4.51 13.55
CA GLN A 21 -26.99 -4.29 12.41
C GLN A 21 -27.12 -2.84 11.93
N LEU A 22 -25.98 -2.15 11.86
CA LEU A 22 -25.89 -0.91 11.11
C LEU A 22 -26.25 -1.23 9.65
N PRO A 23 -27.27 -0.60 9.07
CA PRO A 23 -27.63 -0.88 7.69
C PRO A 23 -26.41 -0.65 6.78
N PRO A 24 -26.11 -1.54 5.84
CA PRO A 24 -24.90 -1.45 5.00
C PRO A 24 -24.83 -0.10 4.26
N HIS A 25 -25.99 0.43 3.87
CA HIS A 25 -26.10 1.73 3.21
C HIS A 25 -25.63 2.91 4.06
N PHE A 26 -25.54 2.81 5.40
CA PHE A 26 -24.96 3.87 6.24
C PHE A 26 -23.44 3.98 6.02
N THR A 27 -22.75 2.86 5.80
CA THR A 27 -21.31 2.87 5.52
C THR A 27 -21.05 3.49 4.15
N ASP A 28 -21.76 3.03 3.11
CA ASP A 28 -21.62 3.55 1.73
C ASP A 28 -21.89 5.06 1.67
N ARG A 29 -22.93 5.52 2.36
CA ARG A 29 -23.26 6.95 2.43
C ARG A 29 -22.17 7.76 3.12
N LEU A 30 -21.55 7.23 4.16
CA LEU A 30 -20.44 7.92 4.83
C LEU A 30 -19.22 8.01 3.90
N GLU A 31 -18.99 7.02 3.05
CA GLU A 31 -17.94 7.07 2.02
C GLU A 31 -18.21 8.12 0.95
N MET A 32 -19.47 8.30 0.55
CA MET A 32 -19.88 9.33 -0.42
C MET A 32 -19.83 10.77 0.16
N THR A 33 -19.85 10.94 1.49
CA THR A 33 -19.73 12.27 2.10
C THR A 33 -18.32 12.82 1.99
N GLN A 34 -18.21 14.15 1.88
CA GLN A 34 -16.91 14.84 1.86
C GLN A 34 -16.02 14.39 3.03
N ASN A 35 -14.75 14.11 2.74
CA ASN A 35 -13.74 13.69 3.72
C ASN A 35 -13.26 14.84 4.63
N SER A 36 -14.19 15.60 5.23
CA SER A 36 -13.90 16.67 6.18
C SER A 36 -14.45 16.32 7.56
N PHE A 37 -13.74 16.75 8.60
CA PHE A 37 -14.19 16.56 9.99
C PHE A 37 -15.56 17.21 10.23
N ARG A 38 -15.75 18.43 9.70
CA ARG A 38 -17.01 19.16 9.82
C ARG A 38 -18.21 18.43 9.22
N ALA A 39 -18.02 17.68 8.13
CA ALA A 39 -19.11 16.94 7.49
C ALA A 39 -19.36 15.58 8.14
N LYS A 40 -18.30 14.85 8.51
CA LYS A 40 -18.41 13.47 9.03
C LYS A 40 -18.73 13.40 10.52
N GLU A 41 -18.18 14.30 11.33
CA GLU A 41 -18.35 14.25 12.80
C GLU A 41 -19.82 14.37 13.24
N PRO A 42 -20.66 15.29 12.68
CA PRO A 42 -22.06 15.37 13.07
C PRO A 42 -22.85 14.11 12.72
N ILE A 43 -22.52 13.47 11.59
CA ILE A 43 -23.14 12.20 11.16
C ILE A 43 -22.75 11.09 12.14
N LEU A 44 -21.47 10.98 12.49
CA LEU A 44 -20.98 9.98 13.45
C LEU A 44 -21.49 10.23 14.87
N ALA A 45 -21.66 11.49 15.28
CA ALA A 45 -22.27 11.86 16.57
C ALA A 45 -23.72 11.40 16.64
N LEU A 46 -24.48 11.64 15.57
CA LEU A 46 -25.87 11.18 15.47
C LEU A 46 -25.96 9.66 15.53
N ARG A 47 -25.12 8.94 14.78
CA ARG A 47 -25.07 7.47 14.82
C ARG A 47 -24.77 6.94 16.21
N ARG A 48 -23.80 7.54 16.93
CA ARG A 48 -23.49 7.17 18.32
C ARG A 48 -24.70 7.37 19.24
N ALA A 49 -25.39 8.51 19.12
CA ALA A 49 -26.59 8.79 19.91
C ALA A 49 -27.71 7.77 19.63
N LEU A 50 -27.95 7.46 18.35
CA LEU A 50 -28.94 6.47 17.93
C LEU A 50 -28.62 5.07 18.44
N LEU A 51 -27.37 4.62 18.28
CA LEU A 51 -26.93 3.31 18.75
C LEU A 51 -27.01 3.21 20.28
N SER A 52 -26.72 4.29 21.02
CA SER A 52 -26.82 4.30 22.48
C SER A 52 -28.24 4.08 23.03
N LEU A 53 -29.27 4.30 22.20
CA LEU A 53 -30.67 4.05 22.55
C LEU A 53 -31.09 2.58 22.30
N GLY A 54 -30.31 1.81 21.53
CA GLY A 54 -30.59 0.41 21.21
C GLY A 54 -30.08 -0.59 22.26
N PRO A 55 -30.45 -1.89 22.15
CA PRO A 55 -30.05 -2.94 23.10
C PRO A 55 -28.52 -3.09 23.24
N GLN A 56 -28.05 -3.19 24.50
CA GLN A 56 -26.68 -2.88 24.92
C GLN A 56 -25.53 -3.78 24.43
N SER A 57 -25.73 -5.03 24.02
CA SER A 57 -24.58 -5.94 23.79
C SER A 57 -23.87 -5.66 22.46
N ARG A 58 -24.60 -5.76 21.34
CA ARG A 58 -24.04 -5.57 19.98
C ARG A 58 -23.92 -4.09 19.59
N SER A 59 -24.76 -3.24 20.19
CA SER A 59 -24.67 -1.79 20.00
C SER A 59 -23.32 -1.24 20.50
N LYS A 60 -22.74 -1.79 21.57
CA LYS A 60 -21.45 -1.32 22.11
C LYS A 60 -20.32 -1.43 21.09
N GLU A 61 -20.19 -2.55 20.37
CA GLU A 61 -19.17 -2.75 19.33
C GLU A 61 -19.30 -1.71 18.22
N LEU A 62 -20.52 -1.53 17.71
CA LEU A 62 -20.84 -0.56 16.65
C LEU A 62 -20.61 0.89 17.10
N VAL A 63 -20.93 1.23 18.35
CA VAL A 63 -20.60 2.53 18.95
C VAL A 63 -19.08 2.71 18.99
N GLY A 64 -18.35 1.67 19.36
CA GLY A 64 -16.90 1.60 19.31
C GLY A 64 -16.30 1.90 17.95
N GLU A 65 -16.81 1.23 16.90
CA GLU A 65 -16.41 1.49 15.51
C GLU A 65 -16.68 2.95 15.10
N CYS A 66 -17.82 3.52 15.50
CA CYS A 66 -18.14 4.93 15.24
C CYS A 66 -17.15 5.87 15.94
N TRP A 67 -16.73 5.55 17.18
CA TRP A 67 -15.70 6.31 17.88
C TRP A 67 -14.33 6.20 17.20
N LEU A 68 -13.94 5.01 16.73
CA LEU A 68 -12.71 4.81 15.95
C LEU A 68 -12.72 5.61 14.64
N GLN A 69 -13.86 5.66 13.94
CA GLN A 69 -14.02 6.49 12.74
C GLN A 69 -13.91 7.98 13.08
N SER A 70 -14.52 8.43 14.17
CA SER A 70 -14.43 9.82 14.64
C SER A 70 -12.98 10.20 14.96
N ALA A 71 -12.25 9.33 15.67
CA ALA A 71 -10.83 9.49 15.95
C ALA A 71 -9.98 9.58 14.68
N ARG A 72 -10.22 8.71 13.69
CA ARG A 72 -9.54 8.74 12.38
C ARG A 72 -9.74 10.06 11.64
N VAL A 73 -10.98 10.56 11.60
CA VAL A 73 -11.31 11.81 10.91
C VAL A 73 -10.71 13.01 11.65
N ALA A 74 -10.84 13.06 12.98
CA ALA A 74 -10.26 14.11 13.81
C ALA A 74 -8.74 14.18 13.68
N ARG A 75 -8.06 13.02 13.68
CA ARG A 75 -6.62 12.91 13.47
C ARG A 75 -6.20 13.44 12.10
N LYS A 76 -6.90 13.06 11.03
CA LYS A 76 -6.61 13.54 9.66
C LYS A 76 -6.83 15.05 9.51
N ALA A 77 -7.73 15.64 10.31
CA ALA A 77 -7.95 17.08 10.35
C ALA A 77 -6.95 17.85 11.24
N GLY A 78 -6.04 17.15 11.95
CA GLY A 78 -5.09 17.78 12.87
C GLY A 78 -5.65 18.13 14.25
N HIS A 79 -6.88 17.70 14.57
CA HIS A 79 -7.49 17.93 15.88
C HIS A 79 -7.07 16.83 16.87
N HIS A 80 -5.88 16.95 17.45
CA HIS A 80 -5.31 15.90 18.31
C HIS A 80 -6.09 15.66 19.61
N GLN A 81 -6.63 16.72 20.23
CA GLN A 81 -7.38 16.60 21.49
C GLN A 81 -8.72 15.87 21.30
N THR A 82 -9.47 16.21 20.25
CA THR A 82 -10.74 15.53 19.95
C THR A 82 -10.52 14.09 19.53
N ALA A 83 -9.45 13.81 18.78
CA ALA A 83 -9.05 12.45 18.44
C ALA A 83 -8.73 11.62 19.69
N PHE A 84 -8.01 12.19 20.67
CA PHE A 84 -7.70 11.50 21.93
C PHE A 84 -8.96 11.20 22.75
N ASN A 85 -9.87 12.16 22.88
CA ASN A 85 -11.14 11.95 23.57
C ASN A 85 -11.99 10.85 22.90
N ALA A 86 -12.00 10.81 21.56
CA ALA A 86 -12.67 9.76 20.82
C ALA A 86 -12.01 8.37 21.02
N LEU A 87 -10.67 8.32 21.11
CA LEU A 87 -9.95 7.08 21.41
C LEU A 87 -10.25 6.55 22.81
N LEU A 88 -10.31 7.41 23.82
CA LEU A 88 -10.67 7.01 25.20
C LEU A 88 -12.05 6.35 25.25
N ASN A 89 -13.02 6.90 24.52
CA ASN A 89 -14.37 6.33 24.46
C ASN A 89 -14.43 5.01 23.67
N ALA A 90 -13.42 4.71 22.84
CA ALA A 90 -13.31 3.48 22.08
C ALA A 90 -12.56 2.35 22.81
N GLU A 91 -11.94 2.61 23.99
CA GLU A 91 -11.02 1.66 24.68
C GLU A 91 -11.64 0.29 25.00
N ASN A 92 -12.96 0.16 24.97
CA ASN A 92 -13.67 -1.08 25.27
C ASN A 92 -14.04 -1.92 24.02
N THR A 93 -13.61 -1.52 22.82
CA THR A 93 -14.07 -2.10 21.54
C THR A 93 -12.93 -2.23 20.52
N HIS A 94 -12.73 -3.44 19.97
CA HIS A 94 -11.72 -3.77 18.94
C HIS A 94 -10.27 -3.35 19.27
N LEU A 95 -9.61 -4.14 20.13
CA LEU A 95 -8.25 -3.88 20.63
C LEU A 95 -7.22 -3.64 19.51
N ALA A 96 -7.23 -4.43 18.43
CA ALA A 96 -6.25 -4.33 17.35
C ALA A 96 -6.34 -3.01 16.57
N GLU A 97 -7.55 -2.61 16.15
CA GLU A 97 -7.71 -1.36 15.40
C GLU A 97 -7.45 -0.14 16.28
N LEU A 98 -7.85 -0.20 17.55
CA LEU A 98 -7.63 0.87 18.50
C LEU A 98 -6.14 1.13 18.75
N VAL A 99 -5.35 0.07 18.95
CA VAL A 99 -3.89 0.18 19.09
C VAL A 99 -3.30 0.87 17.87
N THR A 100 -3.71 0.48 16.66
CA THR A 100 -3.15 1.09 15.43
C THR A 100 -3.50 2.57 15.31
N GLU A 101 -4.72 2.98 15.69
CA GLU A 101 -5.10 4.39 15.66
C GLU A 101 -4.45 5.19 16.80
N LYS A 102 -4.27 4.61 17.99
CA LYS A 102 -3.51 5.22 19.09
C LYS A 102 -2.06 5.48 18.69
N ALA A 103 -1.42 4.52 18.01
CA ALA A 103 -0.08 4.69 17.47
C ALA A 103 -0.02 5.80 16.40
N LYS A 104 -0.98 5.83 15.45
CA LYS A 104 -1.07 6.91 14.45
C LYS A 104 -1.33 8.28 15.07
N TRP A 105 -2.10 8.34 16.16
CA TRP A 105 -2.36 9.57 16.90
C TRP A 105 -1.08 10.09 17.57
N LEU A 106 -0.35 9.25 18.31
CA LEU A 106 0.95 9.60 18.89
C LEU A 106 1.94 10.06 17.81
N TRP A 107 1.96 9.38 16.67
CA TRP A 107 2.77 9.78 15.53
C TRP A 107 2.43 11.19 15.04
N SER A 108 1.14 11.48 14.88
CA SER A 108 0.67 12.81 14.44
C SER A 108 0.98 13.93 15.44
N LYS A 109 1.13 13.60 16.72
CA LYS A 109 1.49 14.53 17.79
C LYS A 109 2.98 14.87 17.79
N GLY A 110 3.83 14.00 17.23
CA GLY A 110 5.29 14.15 17.19
C GLY A 110 6.05 13.19 18.13
N ASP A 111 5.34 12.39 18.93
CA ASP A 111 5.93 11.42 19.87
C ASP A 111 6.24 10.09 19.15
N VAL A 112 7.15 10.17 18.17
CA VAL A 112 7.47 9.12 17.19
C VAL A 112 7.96 7.82 17.86
N HIS A 113 8.80 7.92 18.89
CA HIS A 113 9.35 6.74 19.58
C HIS A 113 8.29 6.03 20.43
N GLU A 114 7.47 6.79 21.15
CA GLU A 114 6.38 6.23 21.95
C GLU A 114 5.34 5.56 21.05
N ALA A 115 5.01 6.18 19.91
CA ALA A 115 4.13 5.61 18.91
C ALA A 115 4.60 4.22 18.43
N LEU A 116 5.91 4.07 18.18
CA LEU A 116 6.49 2.80 17.77
C LEU A 116 6.42 1.74 18.88
N ILE A 117 6.75 2.10 20.12
CA ILE A 117 6.71 1.19 21.27
C ILE A 117 5.28 0.69 21.51
N VAL A 118 4.30 1.61 21.48
CA VAL A 118 2.88 1.27 21.65
C VAL A 118 2.41 0.34 20.53
N LEU A 119 2.83 0.59 19.29
CA LEU A 119 2.46 -0.25 18.17
C LEU A 119 3.08 -1.66 18.25
N GLN A 120 4.37 -1.77 18.56
CA GLN A 120 5.05 -3.07 18.71
C GLN A 120 4.44 -3.89 19.84
N LYS A 121 4.24 -3.28 21.02
CA LYS A 121 3.58 -3.93 22.17
C LYS A 121 2.14 -4.32 21.86
N GLY A 122 1.41 -3.47 21.16
CA GLY A 122 0.02 -3.76 20.85
C GLY A 122 -0.13 -4.85 19.77
N VAL A 123 0.80 -4.95 18.81
CA VAL A 123 0.83 -6.07 17.85
C VAL A 123 1.09 -7.40 18.56
N THR A 124 2.05 -7.45 19.49
CA THR A 124 2.33 -8.69 20.25
C THR A 124 1.20 -9.07 21.20
N GLN A 125 0.51 -8.07 21.79
CA GLN A 125 -0.66 -8.31 22.64
C GLN A 125 -1.88 -8.77 21.85
N CYS A 126 -2.14 -8.19 20.68
CA CYS A 126 -3.31 -8.54 19.85
C CYS A 126 -3.11 -9.84 19.07
N PHE A 127 -1.86 -10.20 18.75
CA PHE A 127 -1.54 -11.34 17.91
C PHE A 127 -0.34 -12.12 18.48
N PRO A 128 -0.53 -12.91 19.56
CA PRO A 128 0.52 -13.80 20.05
C PRO A 128 0.92 -14.81 18.98
N ASP A 129 2.23 -15.06 18.84
CA ASP A 129 2.81 -15.86 17.74
C ASP A 129 2.37 -17.34 17.73
N ASP A 130 1.77 -17.84 18.81
CA ASP A 130 1.39 -19.24 18.99
C ASP A 130 0.01 -19.62 18.42
N GLN A 131 -0.75 -18.69 17.83
CA GLN A 131 -2.07 -18.99 17.25
C GLN A 131 -2.08 -18.80 15.73
N PRO A 132 -2.37 -19.85 14.94
CA PRO A 132 -2.58 -19.68 13.51
C PRO A 132 -3.86 -18.87 13.29
N LEU A 133 -3.71 -17.69 12.70
CA LEU A 133 -4.84 -16.82 12.34
C LEU A 133 -5.50 -17.37 11.07
N THR A 134 -6.61 -18.10 11.23
CA THR A 134 -7.37 -18.67 10.12
C THR A 134 -8.32 -17.66 9.46
N ASP A 135 -8.68 -16.56 10.14
CA ASP A 135 -9.61 -15.57 9.61
C ASP A 135 -8.90 -14.53 8.71
N PRO A 136 -9.27 -14.39 7.42
CA PRO A 136 -8.65 -13.45 6.49
C PRO A 136 -8.70 -11.99 6.96
N ARG A 137 -9.72 -11.58 7.72
CA ARG A 137 -9.80 -10.20 8.26
C ARG A 137 -8.76 -9.95 9.36
N SER A 138 -8.57 -10.91 10.25
CA SER A 138 -7.55 -10.83 11.30
C SER A 138 -6.13 -10.81 10.72
N LEU A 139 -5.89 -11.65 9.69
CA LEU A 139 -4.63 -11.69 8.95
C LEU A 139 -4.33 -10.36 8.27
N GLN A 140 -5.31 -9.77 7.59
CA GLN A 140 -5.16 -8.46 6.95
C GLN A 140 -4.90 -7.36 7.99
N THR A 141 -5.57 -7.42 9.16
CA THR A 141 -5.37 -6.44 10.24
C THR A 141 -3.98 -6.55 10.85
N LYS A 142 -3.48 -7.77 11.11
CA LYS A 142 -2.11 -8.02 11.58
C LYS A 142 -1.09 -7.48 10.58
N SER A 143 -1.23 -7.79 9.30
CA SER A 143 -0.28 -7.35 8.27
C SER A 143 -0.30 -5.84 8.03
N ARG A 144 -1.46 -5.19 8.14
CA ARG A 144 -1.56 -3.72 8.14
C ARG A 144 -0.84 -3.09 9.33
N ALA A 145 -0.99 -3.68 10.52
CA ALA A 145 -0.30 -3.20 11.71
C ALA A 145 1.22 -3.41 11.61
N MET A 146 1.67 -4.59 11.16
CA MET A 146 3.09 -4.90 10.94
C MET A 146 3.72 -4.02 9.85
N LEU A 147 2.99 -3.73 8.76
CA LEU A 147 3.46 -2.78 7.75
C LEU A 147 3.68 -1.39 8.36
N LEU A 148 2.76 -0.95 9.22
CA LEU A 148 2.88 0.33 9.91
C LEU A 148 4.10 0.34 10.87
N VAL A 149 4.39 -0.78 11.54
CA VAL A 149 5.61 -0.94 12.35
C VAL A 149 6.85 -0.75 11.46
N GLY A 150 6.91 -1.42 10.30
CA GLY A 150 8.04 -1.28 9.36
C GLY A 150 8.24 0.17 8.91
N ARG A 151 7.15 0.88 8.62
CA ARG A 151 7.20 2.31 8.24
C ARG A 151 7.70 3.20 9.37
N PHE A 152 7.22 2.98 10.60
CA PHE A 152 7.67 3.75 11.76
C PHE A 152 9.13 3.45 12.11
N MET A 153 9.58 2.21 11.95
CA MET A 153 11.00 1.85 12.09
C MET A 153 11.88 2.52 11.05
N GLU A 154 11.40 2.64 9.81
CA GLU A 154 12.11 3.35 8.74
C GLU A 154 12.25 4.85 9.02
N GLU A 155 11.18 5.51 9.46
CA GLU A 155 11.16 6.96 9.72
C GLU A 155 11.88 7.34 11.02
N THR A 156 11.98 6.43 12.00
CA THR A 156 12.71 6.67 13.28
C THR A 156 14.23 6.63 13.14
N ALA A 157 14.79 6.20 12.01
CA ALA A 157 16.23 6.13 11.68
C ALA A 157 17.16 5.41 12.68
N ASN A 158 16.64 4.89 13.79
CA ASN A 158 17.40 4.28 14.88
C ASN A 158 17.61 2.78 14.72
N PHE A 159 16.97 2.15 13.73
CA PHE A 159 17.04 0.71 13.51
C PHE A 159 18.02 0.34 12.39
N GLU A 160 18.68 -0.80 12.56
CA GLU A 160 19.53 -1.36 11.51
C GLU A 160 18.73 -1.71 10.25
N SER A 161 19.31 -1.46 9.08
CA SER A 161 18.65 -1.68 7.79
C SER A 161 18.18 -3.12 7.59
N ASN A 162 18.86 -4.10 8.20
CA ASN A 162 18.50 -5.51 8.16
C ASN A 162 17.24 -5.83 8.96
N ALA A 163 17.04 -5.17 10.11
CA ALA A 163 15.85 -5.35 10.94
C ALA A 163 14.59 -4.81 10.24
N ILE A 164 14.71 -3.63 9.60
CA ILE A 164 13.63 -3.04 8.80
C ILE A 164 13.28 -3.95 7.61
N MET A 165 14.31 -4.45 6.91
CA MET A 165 14.10 -5.38 5.79
C MET A 165 13.40 -6.67 6.23
N LYS A 166 13.76 -7.22 7.38
CA LYS A 166 13.09 -8.41 7.94
C LYS A 166 11.62 -8.11 8.25
N ALA A 167 11.32 -6.99 8.89
CA ALA A 167 9.95 -6.59 9.20
C ALA A 167 9.06 -6.50 7.94
N TYR A 168 9.55 -5.89 6.86
CA TYR A 168 8.80 -5.83 5.60
C TYR A 168 8.68 -7.20 4.91
N LYS A 169 9.72 -8.05 4.98
CA LYS A 169 9.65 -9.42 4.45
C LYS A 169 8.63 -10.28 5.20
N ASP A 170 8.58 -10.16 6.53
CA ASP A 170 7.63 -10.87 7.36
C ASP A 170 6.18 -10.50 6.97
N VAL A 171 5.93 -9.22 6.65
CA VAL A 171 4.63 -8.75 6.11
C VAL A 171 4.30 -9.41 4.78
N THR A 172 5.25 -9.46 3.83
CA THR A 172 5.01 -10.08 2.51
C THR A 172 4.85 -11.60 2.58
N ASN A 173 5.46 -12.26 3.58
CA ASN A 173 5.29 -13.68 3.82
C ASN A 173 3.91 -14.00 4.41
N LEU A 174 3.35 -13.08 5.21
CA LEU A 174 2.02 -13.21 5.79
C LEU A 174 0.90 -12.99 4.76
N LEU A 175 1.00 -11.96 3.93
CA LEU A 175 0.10 -11.74 2.78
C LEU A 175 0.89 -11.47 1.50
N PRO A 176 1.11 -12.49 0.65
CA PRO A 176 1.80 -12.31 -0.62
C PRO A 176 0.94 -11.55 -1.65
N GLU A 177 -0.38 -11.69 -1.58
CA GLU A 177 -1.36 -11.11 -2.53
C GLU A 177 -1.74 -9.66 -2.22
N TRP A 178 -1.02 -8.97 -1.33
CA TRP A 178 -1.37 -7.63 -0.90
C TRP A 178 -0.49 -6.56 -1.58
N GLU A 179 -1.12 -5.59 -2.27
CA GLU A 179 -0.46 -4.49 -2.97
C GLU A 179 0.49 -3.69 -2.07
N ASP A 180 -0.01 -3.16 -0.93
CA ASP A 180 0.77 -2.25 -0.10
C ASP A 180 2.05 -2.91 0.44
N GLY A 181 1.95 -4.16 0.93
CA GLY A 181 3.10 -4.87 1.48
C GLY A 181 4.25 -5.01 0.48
N ASN A 182 3.93 -5.45 -0.74
CA ASN A 182 4.90 -5.58 -1.83
C ASN A 182 5.44 -4.20 -2.27
N PHE A 183 4.58 -3.19 -2.35
CA PHE A 183 4.97 -1.84 -2.77
C PHE A 183 5.95 -1.18 -1.79
N TYR A 184 5.67 -1.20 -0.48
CA TYR A 184 6.54 -0.58 0.51
C TYR A 184 7.88 -1.32 0.66
N LEU A 185 7.89 -2.66 0.51
CA LEU A 185 9.14 -3.42 0.47
C LEU A 185 10.01 -3.01 -0.73
N ALA A 186 9.42 -2.91 -1.92
CA ALA A 186 10.11 -2.45 -3.12
C ALA A 186 10.62 -1.00 -2.97
N LYS A 187 9.80 -0.11 -2.40
CA LYS A 187 10.16 1.27 -2.10
C LYS A 187 11.33 1.37 -1.13
N TYR A 188 11.39 0.51 -0.12
CA TYR A 188 12.51 0.45 0.81
C TYR A 188 13.80 0.00 0.09
N TYR A 189 13.73 -1.02 -0.76
CA TYR A 189 14.88 -1.43 -1.57
C TYR A 189 15.36 -0.31 -2.51
N ASP A 190 14.43 0.43 -3.14
CA ASP A 190 14.77 1.57 -3.99
C ASP A 190 15.44 2.71 -3.21
N LYS A 191 15.05 2.92 -1.95
CA LYS A 191 15.70 3.91 -1.05
C LYS A 191 17.09 3.49 -0.60
N VAL A 192 17.32 2.19 -0.38
CA VAL A 192 18.63 1.65 0.04
C VAL A 192 19.60 1.54 -1.15
N MET A 193 19.09 1.38 -2.37
CA MET A 193 19.91 1.17 -3.57
C MET A 193 21.00 2.23 -3.79
N PRO A 194 20.75 3.57 -3.70
CA PRO A 194 21.78 4.58 -3.88
C PRO A 194 22.88 4.55 -2.82
N MET A 195 22.63 3.94 -1.65
CA MET A 195 23.62 3.81 -0.58
C MET A 195 24.63 2.69 -0.88
N VAL A 196 24.34 1.80 -1.83
CA VAL A 196 25.27 0.75 -2.27
C VAL A 196 26.23 1.34 -3.29
N THR A 197 27.47 1.57 -2.86
CA THR A 197 28.56 2.12 -3.67
C THR A 197 28.69 1.42 -5.03
N ASP A 198 28.97 2.19 -6.09
CA ASP A 198 29.14 1.71 -7.47
C ASP A 198 30.19 0.60 -7.62
N ASN A 199 31.11 0.45 -6.66
CA ASN A 199 32.09 -0.62 -6.64
C ASN A 199 31.50 -2.03 -6.38
N LYS A 200 30.19 -2.16 -6.11
CA LYS A 200 29.49 -3.44 -5.90
C LYS A 200 28.30 -3.59 -6.85
N LEU A 201 28.57 -3.51 -8.16
CA LEU A 201 27.57 -3.63 -9.23
C LEU A 201 26.72 -4.92 -9.14
N GLU A 202 27.31 -6.03 -8.69
CA GLU A 202 26.58 -7.30 -8.45
C GLU A 202 25.46 -7.14 -7.40
N LYS A 203 25.74 -6.43 -6.30
CA LYS A 203 24.76 -6.17 -5.25
C LYS A 203 23.67 -5.22 -5.75
N GLN A 204 24.03 -4.27 -6.62
CA GLN A 204 23.04 -3.41 -7.28
C GLN A 204 22.11 -4.22 -8.19
N GLY A 205 22.64 -5.15 -8.99
CA GLY A 205 21.83 -6.03 -9.85
C GLY A 205 20.82 -6.87 -9.07
N ASN A 206 21.25 -7.48 -7.96
CA ASN A 206 20.35 -8.23 -7.07
C ASN A 206 19.25 -7.33 -6.48
N LEU A 207 19.59 -6.12 -6.02
CA LEU A 207 18.60 -5.17 -5.48
C LEU A 207 17.59 -4.73 -6.54
N ILE A 208 18.05 -4.39 -7.75
CA ILE A 208 17.17 -4.01 -8.86
C ILE A 208 16.23 -5.16 -9.21
N ARG A 209 16.73 -6.39 -9.24
CA ARG A 209 15.89 -7.58 -9.44
C ARG A 209 14.80 -7.70 -8.40
N TYR A 210 15.12 -7.52 -7.11
CA TYR A 210 14.10 -7.53 -6.06
C TYR A 210 13.08 -6.40 -6.27
N ILE A 211 13.53 -5.19 -6.57
CA ILE A 211 12.66 -4.03 -6.81
C ILE A 211 11.69 -4.30 -7.96
N VAL A 212 12.18 -4.79 -9.09
CA VAL A 212 11.35 -5.13 -10.26
C VAL A 212 10.33 -6.22 -9.90
N THR A 213 10.77 -7.27 -9.22
CA THR A 213 9.87 -8.39 -8.84
C THR A 213 8.76 -7.92 -7.90
N TYR A 214 9.08 -7.13 -6.88
CA TYR A 214 8.10 -6.68 -5.89
C TYR A 214 7.20 -5.56 -6.39
N PHE A 215 7.70 -4.60 -7.18
CA PHE A 215 6.83 -3.62 -7.84
C PHE A 215 5.90 -4.28 -8.87
N GLY A 216 6.40 -5.25 -9.64
CA GLY A 216 5.58 -6.01 -10.58
C GLY A 216 4.47 -6.80 -9.88
N LYS A 217 4.79 -7.48 -8.77
CA LYS A 217 3.76 -8.13 -7.93
C LYS A 217 2.77 -7.13 -7.34
N ALA A 218 3.22 -5.98 -6.83
CA ALA A 218 2.32 -4.96 -6.31
C ALA A 218 1.32 -4.47 -7.38
N LEU A 219 1.79 -4.24 -8.60
CA LEU A 219 0.99 -3.83 -9.75
C LEU A 219 0.00 -4.91 -10.24
N GLN A 220 0.25 -6.20 -9.94
CA GLN A 220 -0.69 -7.28 -10.25
C GLN A 220 -1.88 -7.28 -9.29
N PHE A 221 -1.66 -6.99 -8.01
CA PHE A 221 -2.69 -7.04 -6.98
C PHE A 221 -3.45 -5.73 -6.80
N GLY A 222 -2.91 -4.61 -7.30
CA GLY A 222 -3.62 -3.34 -7.26
C GLY A 222 -2.93 -2.21 -8.01
N ASN A 223 -3.60 -1.05 -8.00
CA ASN A 223 -3.36 0.04 -8.94
C ASN A 223 -3.19 1.40 -8.27
N GLN A 224 -3.16 1.46 -6.94
CA GLN A 224 -3.12 2.72 -6.21
C GLN A 224 -1.81 3.47 -6.47
N TYR A 225 -0.72 2.72 -6.64
CA TYR A 225 0.63 3.28 -6.80
C TYR A 225 1.19 3.19 -8.22
N ILE A 226 0.35 2.98 -9.26
CA ILE A 226 0.83 2.79 -10.65
C ILE A 226 1.79 3.90 -11.07
N TYR A 227 1.41 5.16 -10.84
CA TYR A 227 2.19 6.33 -11.26
C TYR A 227 3.56 6.46 -10.60
N GLN A 228 3.78 5.77 -9.47
CA GLN A 228 5.08 5.73 -8.80
C GLN A 228 5.85 4.46 -9.14
N ALA A 229 5.20 3.28 -9.05
CA ALA A 229 5.85 1.99 -9.20
C ALA A 229 6.24 1.69 -10.66
N MET A 230 5.32 1.92 -11.61
CA MET A 230 5.50 1.52 -13.01
C MET A 230 6.66 2.29 -13.70
N PRO A 231 6.72 3.65 -13.64
CA PRO A 231 7.80 4.40 -14.25
C PRO A 231 9.17 4.10 -13.64
N ARG A 232 9.22 3.97 -12.30
CA ARG A 232 10.46 3.71 -11.57
C ARG A 232 11.01 2.31 -11.87
N MET A 233 10.15 1.29 -11.89
CA MET A 233 10.53 -0.07 -12.25
C MET A 233 11.15 -0.12 -13.65
N LEU A 234 10.51 0.48 -14.64
CA LEU A 234 11.01 0.51 -16.01
C LEU A 234 12.33 1.28 -16.11
N SER A 235 12.43 2.46 -15.49
CA SER A 235 13.66 3.25 -15.50
C SER A 235 14.85 2.45 -14.95
N LEU A 236 14.67 1.78 -13.81
CA LEU A 236 15.74 0.98 -13.20
C LEU A 236 16.16 -0.21 -14.06
N TRP A 237 15.19 -0.91 -14.67
CA TRP A 237 15.47 -2.01 -15.59
C TRP A 237 16.26 -1.54 -16.82
N LEU A 238 15.80 -0.46 -17.45
CA LEU A 238 16.41 0.11 -18.66
C LEU A 238 17.81 0.69 -18.39
N ASP A 239 17.99 1.41 -17.28
CA ASP A 239 19.28 1.96 -16.88
C ASP A 239 20.28 0.85 -16.52
N PHE A 240 19.82 -0.22 -15.86
CA PHE A 240 20.67 -1.39 -15.58
C PHE A 240 21.08 -2.10 -16.88
N GLY A 241 20.15 -2.30 -17.81
CA GLY A 241 20.44 -2.87 -19.12
C GLY A 241 21.47 -2.06 -19.92
N ALA A 242 21.40 -0.73 -19.87
CA ALA A 242 22.38 0.16 -20.49
C ALA A 242 23.77 0.02 -19.85
N LYS A 243 23.85 0.04 -18.50
CA LYS A 243 25.12 -0.13 -17.76
C LYS A 243 25.81 -1.45 -18.06
N VAL A 244 25.06 -2.55 -18.17
CA VAL A 244 25.61 -3.87 -18.53
C VAL A 244 26.25 -3.83 -19.92
N CYS A 245 25.58 -3.24 -20.90
CA CYS A 245 26.10 -3.11 -22.26
C CYS A 245 27.37 -2.23 -22.33
N GLU A 246 27.40 -1.13 -21.58
CA GLU A 246 28.59 -0.27 -21.47
C GLU A 246 29.78 -0.99 -20.84
N CYS A 247 29.54 -1.79 -19.79
CA CYS A 247 30.58 -2.58 -19.13
C CYS A 247 31.15 -3.68 -20.06
N GLU A 248 30.30 -4.33 -20.86
CA GLU A 248 30.73 -5.28 -21.89
C GLU A 248 31.61 -4.59 -22.95
N LYS A 249 31.21 -3.41 -23.45
CA LYS A 249 31.99 -2.62 -24.42
C LYS A 249 33.33 -2.13 -23.84
N ALA A 250 33.38 -1.86 -22.53
CA ALA A 250 34.60 -1.46 -21.82
C ALA A 250 35.54 -2.64 -21.48
N GLY A 251 35.24 -3.86 -21.93
CA GLY A 251 36.05 -5.05 -21.69
C GLY A 251 35.95 -5.63 -20.27
N ARG A 252 35.05 -5.12 -19.43
CA ARG A 252 34.73 -5.68 -18.11
C ARG A 252 33.57 -6.67 -18.27
N ALA A 253 33.88 -7.84 -18.81
CA ALA A 253 32.90 -8.90 -19.01
C ALA A 253 32.53 -9.57 -17.66
N ASP A 254 31.64 -8.95 -16.92
CA ASP A 254 31.08 -9.56 -15.72
C ASP A 254 29.93 -10.51 -16.10
N ARG A 255 30.27 -11.80 -16.26
CA ARG A 255 29.33 -12.87 -16.62
C ARG A 255 28.13 -12.93 -15.65
N GLN A 256 28.32 -12.51 -14.40
CA GLN A 256 27.25 -12.51 -13.39
C GLN A 256 26.25 -11.39 -13.62
N MET A 257 26.70 -10.20 -14.03
CA MET A 257 25.80 -9.09 -14.37
C MET A 257 24.84 -9.45 -15.51
N ARG A 258 25.33 -10.17 -16.53
CA ARG A 258 24.48 -10.65 -17.63
C ARG A 258 23.47 -11.71 -17.16
N GLN A 259 23.85 -12.57 -16.23
CA GLN A 259 22.92 -13.52 -15.63
C GLN A 259 21.81 -12.81 -14.83
N GLU A 260 22.15 -11.78 -14.04
CA GLU A 260 21.13 -11.01 -13.34
C GLU A 260 20.24 -10.21 -14.29
N LEU A 261 20.78 -9.63 -15.37
CA LEU A 261 19.99 -8.99 -16.41
C LEU A 261 19.00 -9.98 -17.05
N GLY A 262 19.44 -11.19 -17.37
CA GLY A 262 18.57 -12.24 -17.90
C GLY A 262 17.43 -12.61 -16.93
N LYS A 263 17.72 -12.68 -15.63
CA LYS A 263 16.69 -12.93 -14.61
C LYS A 263 15.72 -11.75 -14.45
N ILE A 264 16.20 -10.50 -14.58
CA ILE A 264 15.34 -9.32 -14.58
C ILE A 264 14.46 -9.31 -15.83
N ASN A 265 15.01 -9.59 -17.00
CA ASN A 265 14.26 -9.68 -18.26
C ASN A 265 13.15 -10.74 -18.17
N ALA A 266 13.44 -11.90 -17.57
CA ALA A 266 12.42 -12.92 -17.32
C ALA A 266 11.30 -12.42 -16.40
N ALA A 267 11.64 -11.73 -15.30
CA ALA A 267 10.65 -11.15 -14.40
C ALA A 267 9.80 -10.07 -15.10
N VAL A 268 10.41 -9.19 -15.89
CA VAL A 268 9.68 -8.16 -16.67
C VAL A 268 8.78 -8.81 -17.72
N SER A 269 9.21 -9.89 -18.36
CA SER A 269 8.38 -10.65 -19.31
C SER A 269 7.18 -11.30 -18.62
N GLU A 270 7.39 -11.93 -17.46
CA GLU A 270 6.30 -12.49 -16.65
C GLU A 270 5.31 -11.40 -16.21
N HIS A 271 5.81 -10.24 -15.81
CA HIS A 271 4.96 -9.10 -15.49
C HIS A 271 4.25 -8.57 -16.74
N CYS A 272 4.89 -8.56 -17.91
CA CYS A 272 4.25 -8.19 -19.17
C CYS A 272 3.04 -9.07 -19.46
N ASP A 273 3.12 -10.38 -19.24
CA ASP A 273 2.00 -11.30 -19.48
C ASP A 273 0.85 -11.10 -18.50
N ASN A 274 1.19 -10.99 -17.20
CA ASN A 274 0.22 -10.88 -16.12
C ASN A 274 -0.43 -9.49 -15.99
N LEU A 275 0.27 -8.41 -16.36
CA LEU A 275 -0.23 -7.04 -16.25
C LEU A 275 -1.11 -6.66 -17.44
N ALA A 276 -2.07 -5.78 -17.16
CA ALA A 276 -2.98 -5.28 -18.16
C ALA A 276 -2.32 -4.19 -19.03
N PRO A 277 -2.59 -4.14 -20.35
CA PRO A 277 -1.91 -3.19 -21.25
C PRO A 277 -2.09 -1.71 -20.87
N TYR A 278 -3.17 -1.33 -20.17
CA TYR A 278 -3.39 0.04 -19.75
C TYR A 278 -2.42 0.51 -18.66
N GLN A 279 -1.86 -0.42 -17.87
CA GLN A 279 -0.89 -0.07 -16.82
C GLN A 279 0.42 0.41 -17.45
N PHE A 280 0.89 -0.28 -18.49
CA PHE A 280 2.05 0.14 -19.28
C PHE A 280 1.82 1.43 -20.07
N LEU A 281 0.57 1.74 -20.42
CA LEU A 281 0.23 2.99 -21.09
C LEU A 281 0.64 4.22 -20.26
N THR A 282 0.55 4.13 -18.92
CA THR A 282 0.93 5.25 -18.03
C THR A 282 2.39 5.66 -18.13
N ALA A 283 3.27 4.73 -18.49
CA ALA A 283 4.71 4.94 -18.67
C ALA A 283 5.15 4.76 -20.13
N PHE A 284 4.21 4.80 -21.09
CA PHE A 284 4.49 4.51 -22.49
C PHE A 284 5.46 5.51 -23.11
N SER A 285 5.36 6.80 -22.76
CA SER A 285 6.31 7.82 -23.20
C SER A 285 7.76 7.51 -22.82
N GLN A 286 7.98 6.91 -21.65
CA GLN A 286 9.31 6.49 -21.18
C GLN A 286 9.84 5.30 -21.97
N LEU A 287 8.97 4.32 -22.27
CA LEU A 287 9.31 3.18 -23.11
C LEU A 287 9.74 3.63 -24.51
N ILE A 288 8.97 4.51 -25.15
CA ILE A 288 9.27 4.98 -26.51
C ILE A 288 10.59 5.76 -26.54
N SER A 289 10.82 6.64 -25.55
CA SER A 289 12.05 7.45 -25.47
C SER A 289 13.32 6.60 -25.43
N ARG A 290 13.22 5.33 -25.06
CA ARG A 290 14.35 4.42 -24.87
C ARG A 290 14.29 3.20 -25.82
N VAL A 291 13.49 3.24 -26.89
CA VAL A 291 13.40 2.13 -27.86
C VAL A 291 14.77 1.76 -28.46
N CYS A 292 15.68 2.72 -28.63
CA CYS A 292 17.03 2.48 -29.16
C CYS A 292 18.03 1.94 -28.11
N HIS A 293 17.63 0.97 -27.28
CA HIS A 293 18.55 0.36 -26.33
C HIS A 293 19.62 -0.48 -27.02
N SER A 294 20.87 -0.36 -26.56
CA SER A 294 22.02 -1.09 -27.14
C SER A 294 22.05 -2.60 -26.81
N SER A 295 21.16 -3.09 -25.94
CA SER A 295 21.08 -4.50 -25.56
C SER A 295 19.92 -5.18 -26.28
N ASP A 296 20.23 -6.18 -27.11
CA ASP A 296 19.24 -6.91 -27.92
C ASP A 296 18.20 -7.65 -27.05
N GLU A 297 18.62 -8.17 -25.90
CA GLU A 297 17.73 -8.88 -24.97
C GLU A 297 16.68 -7.93 -24.36
N VAL A 298 17.10 -6.75 -23.92
CA VAL A 298 16.22 -5.69 -23.38
C VAL A 298 15.30 -5.15 -24.48
N PHE A 299 15.85 -4.94 -25.68
CA PHE A 299 15.09 -4.47 -26.84
C PHE A 299 13.95 -5.43 -27.21
N THR A 300 14.21 -6.74 -27.21
CA THR A 300 13.20 -7.76 -27.53
C THR A 300 12.02 -7.73 -26.55
N VAL A 301 12.30 -7.62 -25.24
CA VAL A 301 11.26 -7.50 -24.22
C VAL A 301 10.51 -6.17 -24.34
N LEU A 302 11.22 -5.05 -24.58
CA LEU A 302 10.63 -3.73 -24.75
C LEU A 302 9.68 -3.70 -25.95
N MET A 303 10.09 -4.25 -27.08
CA MET A 303 9.26 -4.36 -28.29
C MET A 303 8.00 -5.19 -28.04
N THR A 304 8.11 -6.25 -27.26
CA THR A 304 6.95 -7.08 -26.87
C THR A 304 5.94 -6.27 -26.04
N ILE A 305 6.42 -5.49 -25.07
CA ILE A 305 5.57 -4.60 -24.25
C ILE A 305 4.89 -3.54 -25.13
N VAL A 306 5.66 -2.86 -25.98
CA VAL A 306 5.15 -1.83 -26.89
C VAL A 306 4.10 -2.41 -27.84
N ALA A 307 4.35 -3.58 -28.42
CA ALA A 307 3.39 -4.27 -29.27
C ALA A 307 2.09 -4.61 -28.51
N LYS A 308 2.19 -5.11 -27.26
CA LYS A 308 1.01 -5.42 -26.43
C LYS A 308 0.15 -4.19 -26.17
N VAL A 309 0.76 -3.04 -25.87
CA VAL A 309 0.05 -1.77 -25.67
C VAL A 309 -0.58 -1.31 -26.99
N PHE A 310 0.16 -1.38 -28.09
CA PHE A 310 -0.28 -0.92 -29.40
C PHE A 310 -1.48 -1.74 -29.93
N LEU A 311 -1.49 -3.06 -29.69
CA LEU A 311 -2.61 -3.93 -30.06
C LEU A 311 -3.92 -3.55 -29.35
N LYS A 312 -3.85 -3.10 -28.09
CA LYS A 312 -5.04 -2.77 -27.31
C LYS A 312 -5.47 -1.31 -27.42
N TYR A 313 -4.52 -0.38 -27.50
CA TYR A 313 -4.76 1.08 -27.51
C TYR A 313 -4.03 1.77 -28.67
N PRO A 314 -4.32 1.41 -29.94
CA PRO A 314 -3.57 1.93 -31.09
C PRO A 314 -3.74 3.45 -31.25
N GLN A 315 -4.94 3.99 -31.00
CA GLN A 315 -5.20 5.42 -31.17
C GLN A 315 -4.31 6.28 -30.27
N GLN A 316 -4.21 5.95 -28.99
CA GLN A 316 -3.39 6.70 -28.03
C GLN A 316 -1.88 6.45 -28.24
N ALA A 317 -1.50 5.21 -28.56
CA ALA A 317 -0.11 4.86 -28.82
C ALA A 317 0.44 5.49 -30.11
N MET A 318 -0.36 5.57 -31.19
CA MET A 318 0.06 6.19 -32.45
C MET A 318 0.44 7.67 -32.27
N TRP A 319 -0.36 8.45 -31.53
CA TRP A 319 -0.03 9.85 -31.26
C TRP A 319 1.34 10.00 -30.59
N LEU A 320 1.66 9.14 -29.62
CA LEU A 320 2.95 9.17 -28.93
C LEU A 320 4.11 8.69 -29.82
N MET A 321 3.87 7.72 -30.70
CA MET A 321 4.89 7.22 -31.65
C MET A 321 5.22 8.21 -32.77
N THR A 322 4.25 9.01 -33.23
CA THR A 322 4.51 10.02 -34.29
C THR A 322 5.54 11.08 -33.90
N ALA A 323 5.76 11.28 -32.59
CA ALA A 323 6.78 12.19 -32.09
C ALA A 323 8.21 11.65 -32.25
N VAL A 324 8.38 10.33 -32.36
CA VAL A 324 9.70 9.66 -32.40
C VAL A 324 10.07 9.18 -33.80
N SER A 325 9.10 9.05 -34.71
CA SER A 325 9.33 8.63 -36.09
C SER A 325 9.75 9.73 -37.06
N LYS A 326 9.70 11.01 -36.64
CA LYS A 326 10.06 12.17 -37.47
C LYS A 326 11.54 12.49 -37.35
#